data_AF-U4L2J0-F1
#
_entry.id   AF-U4L2J0-F1
#
_cell.length_a   1.000
_cell.length_b   1.000
_cell.length_c   1.000
_cell.angle_alpha   90.00
_cell.angle_beta   90.00
_cell.angle_gamma   90.00
#
_symmetry.space_group_name_H-M   'P 1'
#
loop_
_entity.id
_entity.type
_entity.pdbx_description
1 polymer ?
#
loop_
_entity_poly.entity_id
_entity_poly.type
_entity_poly.pdbx_seq_one_letter_code
_entity_poly.pdbx_strand_id
1 'polypeptide(L)'
;MSRLIPSQLAARADAAIAEAEELSRTQSINTPIFVCAASFPDMPTPLFIFEPRYRLMIERAWHGNRLFGMVLPNLGTDEGLGNVHFNRHGTMLYIETLHLQEDGRSHLFCRGTSRFIINEWGWKDEYLVASTKRISDIPPSMEENMEMRRVAAGAPSTRALMEEAFEFAQYWAVGLHPGAMAAYGEPPRNERTLAYWLAVILPIARRNQYQMIKAQSVRERLEIAVGWTRTMERNW
;
A
#
# COMPACT_ATOMS: atom_id res chain seq x y z
N MET A 1 11.41 -59.69 7.23
CA MET A 1 11.65 -58.55 8.16
C MET A 1 12.61 -57.59 7.49
N SER A 2 12.09 -56.54 6.84
CA SER A 2 12.94 -55.52 6.17
C SER A 2 13.63 -54.67 7.24
N ARG A 3 14.96 -54.75 7.30
CA ARG A 3 15.78 -53.85 8.10
C ARG A 3 15.81 -52.50 7.39
N LEU A 4 15.22 -51.48 8.00
CA LEU A 4 15.36 -50.09 7.55
C LEU A 4 16.82 -49.66 7.79
N ILE A 5 17.51 -49.28 6.72
CA ILE A 5 18.92 -48.88 6.76
C ILE A 5 18.99 -47.48 7.39
N PRO A 6 19.85 -47.22 8.41
CA PRO A 6 19.89 -45.94 9.12
C PRO A 6 20.02 -44.69 8.23
N SER A 7 20.72 -44.79 7.10
CA SER A 7 20.85 -43.70 6.12
C SER A 7 19.54 -43.33 5.41
N GLN A 8 18.61 -44.28 5.24
CA GLN A 8 17.29 -44.03 4.65
C GLN A 8 16.33 -43.37 5.64
N LEU A 9 16.54 -43.55 6.94
CA LEU A 9 15.76 -42.88 7.99
C LEU A 9 16.17 -41.41 8.13
N ALA A 10 17.49 -41.13 8.11
CA ALA A 10 18.03 -39.78 8.12
C ALA A 10 17.55 -38.97 6.90
N ALA A 11 17.66 -39.53 5.69
CA ALA A 11 17.20 -38.88 4.46
C ALA A 11 15.68 -38.58 4.46
N ARG A 12 14.87 -39.43 5.11
CA ARG A 12 13.42 -39.19 5.28
C ARG A 12 13.12 -38.11 6.32
N ALA A 13 13.90 -38.04 7.39
CA ALA A 13 13.77 -36.98 8.39
C ALA A 13 14.15 -35.61 7.80
N ASP A 14 15.25 -35.55 7.05
CA ASP A 14 15.69 -34.33 6.36
C ASP A 14 14.67 -33.88 5.31
N ALA A 15 14.10 -34.81 4.54
CA ALA A 15 13.03 -34.51 3.58
C ALA A 15 11.75 -34.01 4.26
N ALA A 16 11.36 -34.61 5.40
CA ALA A 16 10.18 -34.19 6.16
C ALA A 16 10.37 -32.80 6.81
N ILE A 17 11.59 -32.48 7.25
CA ILE A 17 11.93 -31.15 7.76
C ILE A 17 11.90 -30.13 6.61
N ALA A 18 12.51 -30.44 5.46
CA ALA A 18 12.47 -29.57 4.28
C ALA A 18 11.03 -29.32 3.79
N GLU A 19 10.20 -30.36 3.76
CA GLU A 19 8.78 -30.26 3.38
C GLU A 19 7.99 -29.41 4.39
N ALA A 20 8.23 -29.59 5.70
CA ALA A 20 7.61 -28.77 6.75
C ALA A 20 8.06 -27.29 6.68
N GLU A 21 9.34 -27.04 6.40
CA GLU A 21 9.89 -25.69 6.20
C GLU A 21 9.30 -25.04 4.94
N GLU A 22 9.14 -25.78 3.85
CA GLU A 22 8.56 -25.30 2.60
C GLU A 22 7.06 -25.04 2.74
N LEU A 23 6.33 -25.88 3.47
CA LEU A 23 4.93 -25.65 3.84
C LEU A 23 4.79 -24.40 4.74
N SER A 24 5.68 -24.23 5.72
CA SER A 24 5.70 -23.05 6.60
C SER A 24 6.01 -21.76 5.83
N ARG A 25 6.97 -21.81 4.90
CA ARG A 25 7.31 -20.69 4.00
C ARG A 25 6.17 -20.37 3.03
N THR A 26 5.49 -21.39 2.51
CA THR A 26 4.31 -21.20 1.66
C THR A 26 3.14 -20.60 2.45
N GLN A 27 3.00 -20.95 3.73
CA GLN A 27 2.04 -20.30 4.63
C GLN A 27 2.41 -18.85 4.97
N SER A 28 3.70 -18.50 5.00
CA SER A 28 4.16 -17.12 5.25
C SER A 28 4.05 -16.22 4.01
N ILE A 29 4.12 -16.79 2.79
CA ILE A 29 3.94 -16.10 1.50
C ILE A 29 2.52 -16.37 0.96
N ASN A 30 1.51 -15.86 1.68
CA ASN A 30 0.10 -16.13 1.34
C ASN A 30 -0.70 -14.89 0.96
N THR A 31 -0.14 -13.69 1.14
CA THR A 31 -0.89 -12.45 0.90
C THR A 31 -0.96 -12.22 -0.60
N PRO A 32 -2.15 -12.19 -1.22
CA PRO A 32 -2.28 -11.89 -2.64
C PRO A 32 -1.90 -10.44 -2.90
N ILE A 33 -1.13 -10.19 -3.97
CA ILE A 33 -0.63 -8.87 -4.33
C ILE A 33 -1.11 -8.47 -5.73
N PHE A 34 -1.77 -7.31 -5.79
CA PHE A 34 -2.15 -6.65 -7.02
C PHE A 34 -1.11 -5.57 -7.40
N VAL A 35 -0.48 -5.71 -8.57
CA VAL A 35 0.46 -4.69 -9.08
C VAL A 35 -0.29 -3.76 -10.02
N CYS A 36 -0.59 -2.52 -9.60
CA CYS A 36 -1.46 -1.63 -10.40
C CYS A 36 -1.20 -0.14 -10.16
N ALA A 37 -1.66 0.39 -9.03
CA ALA A 37 -1.71 1.81 -8.74
C ALA A 37 -1.34 2.09 -7.28
N ALA A 38 -1.18 3.38 -6.96
CA ALA A 38 -1.04 3.80 -5.57
C ALA A 38 -2.40 3.69 -4.88
N SER A 39 -2.39 3.20 -3.64
CA SER A 39 -3.49 3.34 -2.69
C SER A 39 -2.93 3.69 -1.33
N PHE A 40 -3.78 4.23 -0.47
CA PHE A 40 -3.36 4.76 0.82
C PHE A 40 -4.31 4.32 1.93
N PRO A 41 -3.81 4.21 3.18
CA PRO A 41 -4.66 3.95 4.34
C PRO A 41 -5.85 4.91 4.41
N ASP A 42 -6.98 4.37 4.86
CA ASP A 42 -8.28 5.03 5.04
C ASP A 42 -8.95 5.54 3.76
N MET A 43 -8.25 5.52 2.62
CA MET A 43 -8.76 6.02 1.34
C MET A 43 -9.63 4.97 0.63
N PRO A 44 -10.82 5.37 0.14
CA PRO A 44 -11.58 4.59 -0.83
C PRO A 44 -10.72 4.28 -2.07
N THR A 45 -10.80 3.05 -2.56
CA THR A 45 -10.06 2.57 -3.73
C THR A 45 -11.02 1.77 -4.61
N PRO A 46 -11.78 2.43 -5.50
CA PRO A 46 -12.59 1.73 -6.48
C PRO A 46 -11.69 1.06 -7.52
N LEU A 47 -11.95 -0.20 -7.84
CA LEU A 47 -11.17 -0.98 -8.80
C LEU A 47 -12.08 -1.69 -9.79
N PHE A 48 -11.60 -1.81 -11.02
CA PHE A 48 -12.23 -2.66 -12.03
C PHE A 48 -11.27 -3.78 -12.40
N ILE A 49 -11.68 -5.02 -12.12
CA ILE A 49 -10.86 -6.21 -12.32
C ILE A 49 -11.39 -6.97 -13.52
N PHE A 50 -10.56 -7.03 -14.55
CA PHE A 50 -10.90 -7.69 -15.81
C PHE A 50 -9.88 -8.76 -16.22
N GLU A 51 -8.63 -8.67 -15.76
CA GLU A 51 -7.59 -9.67 -16.05
C GLU A 51 -7.91 -11.02 -15.36
N PRO A 52 -7.89 -12.15 -16.07
CA PRO A 52 -8.23 -13.47 -15.53
C PRO A 52 -7.50 -13.85 -14.23
N ARG A 53 -6.18 -13.63 -14.16
CA ARG A 53 -5.37 -13.91 -12.96
C ARG A 53 -5.86 -13.17 -11.71
N TYR A 54 -6.29 -11.91 -11.88
CA TYR A 54 -6.76 -11.10 -10.77
C TYR A 54 -8.22 -11.37 -10.42
N ARG A 55 -9.04 -11.83 -11.36
CA ARG A 55 -10.40 -12.32 -11.06
C ARG A 55 -10.34 -13.48 -10.06
N LEU A 56 -9.51 -14.48 -10.33
CA LEU A 56 -9.29 -15.62 -9.44
C LEU A 56 -8.72 -15.17 -8.08
N MET A 57 -7.74 -14.27 -8.10
CA MET A 57 -7.15 -13.70 -6.89
C MET A 57 -8.21 -13.05 -5.98
N ILE A 58 -9.08 -12.22 -6.57
CA ILE A 58 -10.12 -11.48 -5.86
C ILE A 58 -11.23 -12.39 -5.36
N GLU A 59 -11.65 -13.38 -6.15
CA GLU A 59 -12.61 -14.40 -5.71
C GLU A 59 -12.11 -15.12 -4.46
N ARG A 60 -10.83 -15.54 -4.45
CA ARG A 60 -10.20 -16.17 -3.28
C ARG A 60 -10.10 -15.24 -2.08
N ALA A 61 -9.71 -13.98 -2.30
CA ALA A 61 -9.66 -13.00 -1.22
C ALA A 61 -11.06 -12.75 -0.63
N TRP A 62 -12.08 -12.62 -1.48
CA TRP A 62 -13.46 -12.37 -1.09
C TRP A 62 -14.05 -13.48 -0.21
N HIS A 63 -13.77 -14.74 -0.55
CA HIS A 63 -14.18 -15.91 0.24
C HIS A 63 -13.26 -16.21 1.44
N GLY A 64 -12.10 -15.54 1.51
CA GLY A 64 -11.17 -15.62 2.64
C GLY A 64 -11.37 -14.47 3.62
N ASN A 65 -10.27 -13.77 3.93
CA ASN A 65 -10.25 -12.65 4.88
C ASN A 65 -10.57 -11.29 4.25
N ARG A 66 -10.91 -11.25 2.95
CA ARG A 66 -11.20 -10.04 2.15
C ARG A 66 -10.04 -9.06 2.05
N LEU A 67 -8.81 -9.50 2.30
CA LEU A 67 -7.61 -8.68 2.24
C LEU A 67 -6.74 -9.05 1.03
N PHE A 68 -6.16 -8.04 0.40
CA PHE A 68 -5.07 -8.20 -0.57
C PHE A 68 -4.17 -6.97 -0.52
N GLY A 69 -2.89 -7.14 -0.82
CA GLY A 69 -1.95 -6.03 -0.94
C GLY A 69 -2.02 -5.39 -2.32
N MET A 70 -1.87 -4.07 -2.39
CA MET A 70 -1.66 -3.37 -3.67
C MET A 70 -0.33 -2.63 -3.64
N VAL A 71 0.44 -2.79 -4.72
CA VAL A 71 1.76 -2.16 -4.91
C VAL A 71 1.81 -1.47 -6.26
N LEU A 72 2.63 -0.42 -6.35
CA LEU A 72 2.93 0.23 -7.63
C LEU A 72 3.84 -0.67 -8.49
N PRO A 73 3.68 -0.66 -9.83
CA PRO A 73 4.67 -1.27 -10.71
C PRO A 73 6.03 -0.59 -10.55
N ASN A 74 7.10 -1.37 -10.65
CA ASN A 74 8.47 -0.89 -10.59
C ASN A 74 9.15 -1.08 -11.94
N LEU A 75 9.89 -0.05 -12.37
CA LEU A 75 10.60 0.00 -13.65
C LEU A 75 12.12 -0.11 -13.49
N GLY A 76 12.62 -0.19 -12.25
CA GLY A 76 14.05 -0.26 -11.94
C GLY A 76 14.38 -1.37 -10.95
N THR A 77 15.57 -1.30 -10.35
CA THR A 77 15.96 -2.20 -9.26
C THR A 77 15.36 -1.72 -7.95
N ASP A 78 14.70 -2.62 -7.23
CA ASP A 78 14.17 -2.34 -5.90
C ASP A 78 15.21 -2.60 -4.81
N GLU A 79 15.25 -1.73 -3.80
CA GLU A 79 16.10 -1.86 -2.62
C GLU A 79 15.65 -3.02 -1.72
N GLY A 80 16.30 -4.17 -1.91
CA GLY A 80 16.15 -5.37 -1.10
C GLY A 80 15.48 -6.53 -1.82
N LEU A 81 14.72 -6.27 -2.89
CA LEU A 81 14.14 -7.33 -3.73
C LEU A 81 14.87 -7.53 -5.08
N GLY A 82 15.78 -6.62 -5.44
CA GLY A 82 16.55 -6.73 -6.69
C GLY A 82 15.73 -6.37 -7.92
N ASN A 83 15.90 -7.11 -9.02
CA ASN A 83 15.24 -6.80 -10.29
C ASN A 83 13.81 -7.39 -10.33
N VAL A 84 12.86 -6.66 -9.77
CA VAL A 84 11.43 -7.02 -9.73
C VAL A 84 10.55 -5.95 -10.37
N HIS A 85 9.46 -6.36 -11.00
CA HIS A 85 8.54 -5.47 -11.74
C HIS A 85 7.51 -4.75 -10.83
N PHE A 86 7.66 -4.83 -9.52
CA PHE A 86 6.77 -4.21 -8.52
C PHE A 86 7.60 -3.57 -7.40
N ASN A 87 7.04 -2.56 -6.76
CA ASN A 87 7.68 -1.90 -5.63
C ASN A 87 7.49 -2.70 -4.34
N ARG A 88 8.50 -2.68 -3.47
CA ARG A 88 8.47 -3.41 -2.19
C ARG A 88 7.47 -2.88 -1.16
N HIS A 89 7.10 -1.61 -1.24
CA HIS A 89 6.16 -0.98 -0.32
C HIS A 89 4.78 -0.86 -0.96
N GLY A 90 3.75 -1.19 -0.20
CA GLY A 90 2.37 -1.17 -0.67
C GLY A 90 1.38 -0.84 0.43
N THR A 91 0.10 -0.90 0.07
CA THR A 91 -1.01 -0.69 0.98
C THR A 91 -1.92 -1.90 0.96
N MET A 92 -2.24 -2.42 2.14
CA MET A 92 -3.19 -3.50 2.33
C MET A 92 -4.60 -2.94 2.12
N LEU A 93 -5.38 -3.58 1.26
CA LEU A 93 -6.76 -3.21 0.95
C LEU A 93 -7.72 -4.23 1.54
N TYR A 94 -8.81 -3.75 2.10
CA TYR A 94 -9.97 -4.55 2.48
C TYR A 94 -11.08 -4.36 1.46
N ILE A 95 -11.63 -5.46 0.95
CA ILE A 95 -12.76 -5.43 0.02
C ILE A 95 -14.04 -5.16 0.80
N GLU A 96 -14.61 -3.96 0.64
CA GLU A 96 -15.88 -3.58 1.25
C GLU A 96 -17.06 -4.14 0.46
N THR A 97 -17.03 -3.98 -0.88
CA THR A 97 -18.06 -4.53 -1.78
C THR A 97 -17.45 -5.12 -3.04
N LEU A 98 -18.13 -6.14 -3.57
CA LEU A 98 -17.80 -6.82 -4.81
C LEU A 98 -19.07 -6.96 -5.65
N HIS A 99 -19.02 -6.46 -6.89
CA HIS A 99 -20.07 -6.60 -7.88
C HIS A 99 -19.53 -7.37 -9.09
N LEU A 100 -19.89 -8.64 -9.21
CA LEU A 100 -19.54 -9.50 -10.33
C LEU A 100 -20.47 -9.26 -11.52
N GLN A 101 -19.90 -9.24 -12.72
CA GLN A 101 -20.61 -9.17 -13.99
C GLN A 101 -20.74 -10.57 -14.60
N GLU A 102 -21.65 -10.74 -15.57
CA GLU A 102 -21.90 -12.03 -16.23
C GLU A 102 -20.69 -12.56 -17.01
N ASP A 103 -19.82 -11.68 -17.51
CA ASP A 103 -18.55 -12.03 -18.17
C ASP A 103 -17.42 -12.37 -17.15
N GLY A 104 -17.73 -12.26 -15.86
CA GLY A 104 -16.88 -12.50 -14.71
C GLY A 104 -15.86 -11.39 -14.41
N ARG A 105 -15.97 -10.23 -15.06
CA ARG A 105 -15.31 -9.00 -14.58
C ARG A 105 -15.97 -8.54 -13.29
N SER A 106 -15.27 -7.70 -12.52
CA SER A 106 -15.83 -7.19 -11.26
C SER A 106 -15.48 -5.75 -10.96
N HIS A 107 -16.47 -5.02 -10.44
CA HIS A 107 -16.25 -3.76 -9.75
C HIS A 107 -16.07 -4.02 -8.25
N LEU A 108 -15.00 -3.48 -7.69
CA LEU A 108 -14.69 -3.54 -6.28
C LEU A 108 -14.74 -2.14 -5.69
N PHE A 109 -15.29 -2.02 -4.50
CA PHE A 109 -14.94 -0.92 -3.61
C PHE A 109 -14.08 -1.47 -2.48
N CYS A 110 -12.87 -0.95 -2.38
CA CYS A 110 -11.93 -1.30 -1.32
C CYS A 110 -11.63 -0.09 -0.44
N ARG A 111 -11.17 -0.33 0.78
CA ARG A 111 -10.58 0.68 1.64
C ARG A 111 -9.16 0.29 2.01
N GLY A 112 -8.23 1.25 1.92
CA GLY A 112 -6.88 1.04 2.44
C GLY A 112 -6.89 0.91 3.95
N THR A 113 -6.15 -0.07 4.47
CA THR A 113 -6.15 -0.38 5.91
C THR A 113 -4.81 -0.06 6.56
N SER A 114 -3.71 -0.41 5.92
CA SER A 114 -2.37 -0.20 6.46
C SER A 114 -1.31 -0.26 5.37
N ARG A 115 -0.16 0.35 5.62
CA ARG A 115 1.01 0.20 4.77
C ARG A 115 1.75 -1.09 5.14
N PHE A 116 2.41 -1.70 4.16
CA PHE A 116 3.24 -2.88 4.39
C PHE A 116 4.50 -2.84 3.52
N ILE A 117 5.45 -3.69 3.90
CA ILE A 117 6.65 -4.00 3.13
C ILE A 117 6.67 -5.48 2.78
N ILE A 118 7.05 -5.80 1.56
CA ILE A 118 7.31 -7.16 1.08
C ILE A 118 8.72 -7.56 1.51
N ASN A 119 8.86 -8.72 2.15
CA ASN A 119 10.17 -9.30 2.46
C ASN A 119 10.51 -10.45 1.52
N GLU A 120 9.52 -11.29 1.25
CA GLU A 120 9.61 -12.45 0.37
C GLU A 120 8.38 -12.49 -0.53
N TRP A 121 8.52 -13.07 -1.72
CA TRP A 121 7.46 -13.13 -2.70
C TRP A 121 7.56 -14.39 -3.56
N GLY A 122 6.45 -14.74 -4.21
CA GLY A 122 6.35 -15.86 -5.13
C GLY A 122 5.14 -15.71 -6.06
N TRP A 123 4.91 -16.72 -6.89
CA TRP A 123 3.77 -16.77 -7.80
C TRP A 123 2.78 -17.82 -7.33
N LYS A 124 1.49 -17.52 -7.45
CA LYS A 124 0.41 -18.48 -7.26
C LYS A 124 -0.62 -18.24 -8.35
N ASP A 125 -0.86 -19.25 -9.19
CA ASP A 125 -1.85 -19.21 -10.27
C ASP A 125 -1.80 -17.88 -11.06
N GLU A 126 -0.58 -17.52 -11.49
CA GLU A 126 -0.25 -16.33 -12.31
C GLU A 126 -0.39 -14.96 -11.64
N TYR A 127 -0.74 -14.89 -10.35
CA TYR A 127 -0.68 -13.64 -9.58
C TYR A 127 0.41 -13.69 -8.49
N LEU A 128 0.84 -12.51 -8.07
CA LEU A 128 1.90 -12.33 -7.09
C LEU A 128 1.37 -12.64 -5.68
N VAL A 129 2.14 -13.39 -4.89
CA VAL A 129 1.91 -13.57 -3.45
C VAL A 129 3.14 -13.12 -2.68
N ALA A 130 2.95 -12.60 -1.47
CA ALA A 130 4.05 -12.08 -0.67
C ALA A 130 3.91 -12.41 0.82
N SER A 131 5.06 -12.47 1.49
CA SER A 131 5.14 -12.28 2.93
C SER A 131 5.23 -10.79 3.22
N THR A 132 4.20 -10.26 3.87
CA THR A 132 4.08 -8.82 4.14
C THR A 132 4.26 -8.51 5.62
N LYS A 133 5.02 -7.47 5.93
CA LYS A 133 5.12 -6.90 7.28
C LYS A 133 4.46 -5.53 7.30
N ARG A 134 3.50 -5.33 8.22
CA ARG A 134 2.87 -4.03 8.44
C ARG A 134 3.91 -2.98 8.83
N ILE A 135 3.80 -1.79 8.24
CA ILE A 135 4.57 -0.61 8.62
C ILE A 135 3.64 0.35 9.36
N SER A 136 4.10 0.82 10.53
CA SER A 136 3.48 1.90 11.29
C SER A 136 4.34 3.16 11.18
N ASP A 137 3.76 4.30 11.53
CA ASP A 137 4.54 5.52 11.70
C ASP A 137 5.53 5.39 12.86
N ILE A 138 6.58 6.21 12.86
CA ILE A 138 7.49 6.35 13.98
C ILE A 138 6.74 6.74 15.27
N PRO A 139 7.29 6.42 16.45
CA PRO A 139 6.66 6.81 17.72
C PRO A 139 6.44 8.33 17.82
N PRO A 140 5.34 8.80 18.44
CA PRO A 140 5.05 10.22 18.59
C PRO A 140 6.20 11.01 19.23
N SER A 141 6.90 10.43 20.21
CA SER A 141 8.06 11.07 20.85
C SER A 141 9.23 11.30 19.88
N MET A 142 9.43 10.42 18.89
CA MET A 142 10.43 10.65 17.85
C MET A 142 9.97 11.74 16.89
N GLU A 143 8.69 11.76 16.53
CA GLU A 143 8.09 12.77 15.65
C GLU A 143 8.17 14.18 16.27
N GLU A 144 7.83 14.33 17.55
CA GLU A 144 7.95 15.58 18.31
C GLU A 144 9.40 16.09 18.37
N ASN A 145 10.36 15.20 18.62
CA ASN A 145 11.78 15.54 18.64
C ASN A 145 12.29 15.98 17.25
N MET A 146 11.82 15.33 16.19
CA MET A 146 12.14 15.71 14.81
C MET A 146 11.53 17.07 14.46
N GLU A 147 10.27 17.32 14.82
CA GLU A 147 9.61 18.60 14.62
C GLU A 147 10.34 19.72 15.35
N MET A 148 10.67 19.54 16.63
CA MET A 148 11.40 20.56 17.41
C MET A 148 12.70 20.98 16.72
N ARG A 149 13.47 20.02 16.20
CA ARG A 149 14.71 20.30 15.45
C ARG A 149 14.45 21.04 14.14
N ARG A 150 13.40 20.65 13.40
CA ARG A 150 13.02 21.28 12.13
C ARG A 150 12.56 22.73 12.35
N VAL A 151 11.71 22.96 13.35
CA VAL A 151 11.21 24.29 13.71
C VAL A 151 12.35 25.18 14.21
N ALA A 152 13.26 24.66 15.05
CA ALA A 152 14.46 25.39 15.47
C ALA A 152 15.38 25.77 14.28
N ALA A 153 15.37 24.98 13.21
CA ALA A 153 16.08 25.26 11.96
C ALA A 153 15.27 26.17 10.99
N GLY A 154 14.14 26.73 11.42
CA GLY A 154 13.32 27.67 10.64
C GLY A 154 12.29 27.01 9.70
N ALA A 155 12.09 25.69 9.77
CA ALA A 155 11.03 25.03 9.00
C ALA A 155 9.64 25.28 9.64
N PRO A 156 8.55 25.23 8.86
CA PRO A 156 7.19 25.32 9.40
C PRO A 156 6.88 24.21 10.41
N SER A 157 6.04 24.48 11.40
CA SER A 157 5.51 23.44 12.31
C SER A 157 4.60 22.47 11.56
N THR A 158 4.36 21.29 12.13
CA THR A 158 3.46 20.29 11.53
C THR A 158 2.05 20.84 11.43
N ARG A 159 1.61 21.61 12.43
CA ARG A 159 0.35 22.36 12.40
C ARG A 159 0.28 23.35 11.24
N ALA A 160 1.35 24.12 11.00
CA ALA A 160 1.38 25.08 9.89
C ALA A 160 1.32 24.38 8.52
N LEU A 161 2.03 23.25 8.36
CA LEU A 161 1.95 22.43 7.15
C LEU A 161 0.53 21.87 6.94
N MET A 162 -0.12 21.43 8.02
CA MET A 162 -1.50 20.94 7.99
C MET A 162 -2.47 22.04 7.58
N GLU A 163 -2.36 23.24 8.16
CA GLU A 163 -3.20 24.39 7.84
C GLU A 163 -3.08 24.79 6.37
N GLU A 164 -1.85 24.91 5.87
CA GLU A 164 -1.57 25.22 4.46
C GLU A 164 -2.14 24.14 3.52
N ALA A 165 -1.90 22.87 3.82
CA ALA A 165 -2.43 21.75 3.05
C ALA A 165 -3.96 21.73 3.04
N PHE A 166 -4.58 22.07 4.17
CA PHE A 166 -6.03 22.04 4.34
C PHE A 166 -6.71 23.22 3.64
N GLU A 167 -6.13 24.41 3.71
CA GLU A 167 -6.59 25.60 2.97
C GLU A 167 -6.56 25.34 1.46
N PHE A 168 -5.45 24.78 0.96
CA PHE A 168 -5.37 24.36 -0.43
C PHE A 168 -6.43 23.32 -0.78
N ALA A 169 -6.60 22.28 0.06
CA ALA A 169 -7.59 21.23 -0.14
C ALA A 169 -9.02 21.78 -0.26
N GLN A 170 -9.40 22.71 0.62
CA GLN A 170 -10.71 23.36 0.57
C GLN A 170 -10.88 24.15 -0.71
N TYR A 171 -9.90 25.00 -1.05
CA TYR A 171 -9.97 25.81 -2.26
C TYR A 171 -10.08 24.95 -3.52
N TRP A 172 -9.21 23.94 -3.62
CA TRP A 172 -9.08 23.10 -4.81
C TRP A 172 -10.27 22.15 -4.99
N ALA A 173 -10.67 21.42 -3.95
CA ALA A 173 -11.71 20.40 -4.10
C ALA A 173 -13.12 20.99 -4.20
N VAL A 174 -13.42 22.05 -3.46
CA VAL A 174 -14.72 22.73 -3.53
C VAL A 174 -14.82 23.56 -4.81
N GLY A 175 -13.73 24.21 -5.24
CA GLY A 175 -13.74 25.13 -6.37
C GLY A 175 -13.61 24.49 -7.76
N LEU A 176 -12.85 23.40 -7.90
CA LEU A 176 -12.37 22.93 -9.21
C LEU A 176 -12.72 21.49 -9.56
N HIS A 177 -13.20 20.66 -8.61
CA HIS A 177 -13.41 19.24 -8.89
C HIS A 177 -14.60 18.61 -8.11
N PRO A 178 -15.87 18.94 -8.45
CA PRO A 178 -17.06 18.39 -7.77
C PRO A 178 -17.10 16.86 -7.67
N GLY A 179 -16.52 16.15 -8.64
CA GLY A 179 -16.42 14.69 -8.62
C GLY A 179 -15.48 14.14 -7.53
N ALA A 180 -14.47 14.90 -7.10
CA ALA A 180 -13.59 14.50 -6.01
C ALA A 180 -14.34 14.51 -4.66
N MET A 181 -15.19 15.52 -4.45
CA MET A 181 -16.04 15.62 -3.25
C MET A 181 -17.06 14.48 -3.18
N ALA A 182 -17.68 14.12 -4.31
CA ALA A 182 -18.60 13.00 -4.36
C ALA A 182 -17.91 11.64 -4.08
N ALA A 183 -16.65 11.48 -4.51
CA ALA A 183 -15.92 10.23 -4.38
C ALA A 183 -15.21 10.07 -3.01
N TYR A 184 -14.67 11.16 -2.45
CA TYR A 184 -13.77 11.13 -1.29
C TYR A 184 -14.23 12.00 -0.11
N GLY A 185 -15.32 12.74 -0.27
CA GLY A 185 -15.86 13.63 0.76
C GLY A 185 -15.04 14.90 0.97
N GLU A 186 -15.40 15.63 2.03
CA GLU A 186 -14.72 16.86 2.47
C GLU A 186 -13.26 16.59 2.86
N PRO A 187 -12.36 17.59 2.71
CA PRO A 187 -11.01 17.51 3.24
C PRO A 187 -11.02 17.12 4.73
N PRO A 188 -10.28 16.08 5.15
CA PRO A 188 -10.26 15.65 6.53
C PRO A 188 -9.42 16.60 7.40
N ARG A 189 -9.83 16.77 8.66
CA ARG A 189 -9.09 17.57 9.67
C ARG A 189 -8.02 16.78 10.44
N ASN A 190 -7.83 15.51 10.11
CA ASN A 190 -6.76 14.69 10.68
C ASN A 190 -5.51 14.79 9.80
N GLU A 191 -4.36 15.08 10.42
CA GLU A 191 -3.08 15.28 9.73
C GLU A 191 -2.66 14.09 8.85
N ARG A 192 -2.76 12.87 9.39
CA ARG A 192 -2.41 11.65 8.64
C ARG A 192 -3.33 11.47 7.44
N THR A 193 -4.63 11.58 7.66
CA THR A 193 -5.63 11.33 6.62
C THR A 193 -5.59 12.39 5.54
N LEU A 194 -5.33 13.67 5.88
CA LEU A 194 -5.26 14.75 4.89
C LEU A 194 -4.14 14.54 3.87
N ALA A 195 -2.95 14.13 4.31
CA ALA A 195 -1.84 13.88 3.40
C ALA A 195 -2.19 12.79 2.36
N TYR A 196 -2.86 11.71 2.79
CA TYR A 196 -3.32 10.67 1.87
C TYR A 196 -4.49 11.11 0.99
N TRP A 197 -5.42 11.90 1.53
CA TRP A 197 -6.54 12.46 0.79
C TRP A 197 -6.05 13.35 -0.37
N LEU A 198 -5.07 14.22 -0.10
CA LEU A 198 -4.40 15.01 -1.13
C LEU A 198 -3.67 14.13 -2.15
N ALA A 199 -3.02 13.05 -1.71
CA ALA A 199 -2.32 12.13 -2.62
C ALA A 199 -3.26 11.43 -3.62
N VAL A 200 -4.53 11.24 -3.27
CA VAL A 200 -5.54 10.61 -4.15
C VAL A 200 -6.19 11.63 -5.09
N ILE A 201 -6.41 12.86 -4.62
CA ILE A 201 -7.17 13.86 -5.36
C ILE A 201 -6.31 14.67 -6.32
N LEU A 202 -5.06 14.95 -5.94
CA LEU A 202 -4.18 15.76 -6.79
C LEU A 202 -3.70 14.95 -8.01
N PRO A 203 -3.67 15.55 -9.21
CA PRO A 203 -3.21 14.93 -10.44
C PRO A 203 -1.67 14.81 -10.49
N ILE A 204 -1.12 13.99 -9.59
CA ILE A 204 0.32 13.81 -9.44
C ILE A 204 0.78 12.56 -10.19
N ALA A 205 1.96 12.62 -10.81
CA ALA A 205 2.57 11.45 -11.44
C ALA A 205 2.72 10.28 -10.45
N ARG A 206 2.29 9.07 -10.84
CA ARG A 206 2.28 7.87 -9.98
C ARG A 206 3.62 7.58 -9.28
N ARG A 207 4.75 7.87 -9.94
CA ARG A 207 6.08 7.70 -9.35
C ARG A 207 6.31 8.53 -8.07
N ASN A 208 5.68 9.70 -7.98
CA ASN A 208 5.81 10.57 -6.80
C ASN A 208 4.95 10.05 -5.65
N GLN A 209 3.79 9.45 -5.95
CA GLN A 209 2.90 8.84 -4.95
C GLN A 209 3.60 7.73 -4.15
N TYR A 210 4.62 7.08 -4.72
CA TYR A 210 5.40 6.06 -4.00
C TYR A 210 6.12 6.62 -2.75
N GLN A 211 6.56 7.88 -2.79
CA GLN A 211 7.22 8.52 -1.63
C GLN A 211 6.27 8.64 -0.44
N MET A 212 4.99 8.91 -0.70
CA MET A 212 3.95 8.98 0.32
C MET A 212 3.74 7.62 1.02
N ILE A 213 3.91 6.50 0.30
CA ILE A 213 3.83 5.16 0.88
C ILE A 213 5.06 4.85 1.74
N LYS A 214 6.26 5.32 1.34
CA LYS A 214 7.51 5.09 2.08
C LYS A 214 7.63 5.93 3.36
N ALA A 215 7.09 7.15 3.36
CA ALA A 215 7.25 8.12 4.45
C ALA A 215 6.82 7.56 5.81
N GLN A 216 7.68 7.66 6.82
CA GLN A 216 7.49 7.01 8.13
C GLN A 216 6.92 7.93 9.20
N SER A 217 6.72 9.21 8.90
CA SER A 217 6.07 10.17 9.81
C SER A 217 4.89 10.88 9.14
N VAL A 218 3.96 11.39 9.95
CA VAL A 218 2.83 12.21 9.46
C VAL A 218 3.38 13.50 8.89
N ARG A 219 4.34 14.12 9.59
CA ARG A 219 4.99 15.35 9.15
C ARG A 219 5.64 15.20 7.76
N GLU A 220 6.42 14.16 7.53
CA GLU A 220 7.06 13.93 6.22
C GLU A 220 6.04 13.82 5.10
N ARG A 221 4.91 13.14 5.36
CA ARG A 221 3.81 13.06 4.40
C ARG A 221 3.16 14.41 4.13
N LEU A 222 2.99 15.26 5.14
CA LEU A 222 2.52 16.63 4.96
C LEU A 222 3.53 17.48 4.17
N GLU A 223 4.83 17.37 4.45
CA GLU A 223 5.88 18.05 3.68
C GLU A 223 5.83 17.65 2.20
N ILE A 224 5.64 16.36 1.90
CA ILE A 224 5.45 15.87 0.53
C ILE A 224 4.18 16.46 -0.10
N ALA A 225 3.05 16.41 0.60
CA ALA A 225 1.77 16.90 0.10
C ALA A 225 1.82 18.41 -0.19
N VAL A 226 2.33 19.21 0.74
CA VAL A 226 2.52 20.66 0.58
C VAL A 226 3.51 20.97 -0.56
N GLY A 227 4.56 20.17 -0.71
CA GLY A 227 5.47 20.30 -1.84
C GLY A 227 4.75 20.14 -3.19
N TRP A 228 3.77 19.23 -3.27
CA TRP A 228 2.94 19.06 -4.45
C TRP A 228 1.99 20.22 -4.68
N THR A 229 1.28 20.68 -3.64
CA THR A 229 0.33 21.81 -3.76
C THR A 229 1.04 23.07 -4.26
N ARG A 230 2.17 23.45 -3.65
CA ARG A 230 2.99 24.59 -4.09
C ARG A 230 3.49 24.46 -5.52
N THR A 231 3.83 23.25 -5.96
CA THR A 231 4.26 23.00 -7.34
C THR A 231 3.10 23.20 -8.31
N MET A 232 1.88 22.83 -7.93
CA MET A 232 0.69 23.05 -8.75
C MET A 232 0.32 24.53 -8.85
N GLU A 233 0.33 25.26 -7.73
CA GLU A 233 0.05 26.71 -7.72
C GLU A 233 1.00 27.50 -8.59
N ARG A 234 2.28 27.10 -8.69
CA ARG A 234 3.27 27.75 -9.55
C ARG A 234 3.08 27.51 -11.04
N ASN A 235 2.38 26.44 -11.41
CA ASN A 235 2.22 26.03 -12.81
C ASN A 235 0.90 26.54 -13.42
N TRP A 236 0.09 27.26 -12.65
CA TRP A 236 -1.19 27.85 -13.04
C TRP A 236 -1.07 29.39 -13.03
#